data_AF-A0A8I2BE24-F1
#
_entry.id   AF-A0A8I2BE24-F1
#
_cell.length_a   1.000
_cell.length_b   1.000
_cell.length_c   1.000
_cell.angle_alpha   90.00
_cell.angle_beta   90.00
_cell.angle_gamma   90.00
#
_symmetry.space_group_name_H-M   'P 1'
#
loop_
_entity.id
_entity.type
_entity.pdbx_description
1 polymer ?
#
loop_
_entity_poly.entity_id
_entity_poly.type
_entity_poly.pdbx_seq_one_letter_code
_entity_poly.pdbx_strand_id
1 'polypeptide(L)'
;MQVHEYFEKLYFYEFTRKSEIEASITSRFSVLIALLGALFFVFREYYSGINVYNISRLDVFFVVSFLASLVLISVSVAYHISAVYSVHYSFIPDSNALLSYRRELIDYHKQNGRSNPEKKANLDFCDYLTNSYAEAASRNGEKNLMKSARRHKSLQFLVFSFFPVSFCVGIYVLQAK
;
A
#
# COMPACT_ATOMS: atom_id res chain seq x y z
N MET A 1 14.74 -30.24 -4.50
CA MET A 1 15.37 -29.37 -3.48
C MET A 1 15.46 -27.92 -3.98
N GLN A 2 16.10 -27.64 -5.12
CA GLN A 2 16.19 -26.28 -5.69
C GLN A 2 14.84 -25.57 -5.92
N VAL A 3 13.80 -26.29 -6.38
CA VAL A 3 12.46 -25.71 -6.63
C VAL A 3 11.75 -25.31 -5.34
N HIS A 4 11.85 -26.13 -4.30
CA HIS A 4 11.25 -25.85 -2.99
C HIS A 4 11.86 -24.59 -2.37
N GLU A 5 13.20 -24.54 -2.29
CA GLU A 5 13.94 -23.38 -1.77
C GLU A 5 13.65 -22.11 -2.56
N TYR A 6 13.45 -22.22 -3.88
CA TYR A 6 13.09 -21.08 -4.72
C TYR A 6 11.73 -20.49 -4.32
N PHE A 7 10.69 -21.31 -4.20
CA PHE A 7 9.35 -20.82 -3.84
C PHE A 7 9.25 -20.37 -2.38
N GLU A 8 9.98 -21.02 -1.48
CA GLU A 8 10.13 -20.56 -0.10
C GLU A 8 10.76 -19.16 -0.05
N LYS A 9 11.87 -18.95 -0.77
CA LYS A 9 12.52 -17.63 -0.87
C LYS A 9 11.59 -16.59 -1.48
N LEU A 10 10.86 -16.95 -2.53
CA LEU A 10 9.90 -16.04 -3.17
C LEU A 10 8.76 -15.65 -2.22
N TYR A 11 8.23 -16.62 -1.47
CA TYR A 11 7.21 -16.37 -0.45
C TYR A 11 7.71 -15.36 0.59
N PHE A 12 8.89 -15.58 1.17
CA PHE A 12 9.46 -14.65 2.15
C PHE A 12 9.83 -13.29 1.54
N TYR A 13 10.30 -13.27 0.29
CA TYR A 13 10.58 -12.03 -0.45
C TYR A 13 9.34 -11.14 -0.55
N GLU A 14 8.15 -11.71 -0.83
CA GLU A 14 6.92 -10.92 -0.89
C GLU A 14 6.51 -10.34 0.49
N PHE A 15 6.86 -10.99 1.60
CA PHE A 15 6.69 -10.38 2.94
C PHE A 15 7.70 -9.27 3.21
N THR A 16 8.95 -9.41 2.78
CA THR A 16 9.92 -8.32 2.87
C THR A 16 9.44 -7.10 2.08
N ARG A 17 8.97 -7.31 0.84
CA ARG A 17 8.37 -6.24 0.02
C ARG A 17 7.17 -5.58 0.67
N LYS A 18 6.30 -6.36 1.33
CA LYS A 18 5.18 -5.82 2.10
C LYS A 18 5.69 -4.81 3.15
N SER A 19 6.68 -5.19 3.95
CA SER A 19 7.24 -4.34 5.00
C SER A 19 7.87 -3.06 4.42
N GLU A 20 8.60 -3.17 3.31
CA GLU A 20 9.16 -2.00 2.61
C GLU A 20 8.07 -1.05 2.08
N ILE A 21 7.00 -1.61 1.51
CA ILE A 21 5.85 -0.83 1.05
C ILE A 21 5.20 -0.12 2.24
N GLU A 22 4.96 -0.82 3.35
CA GLU A 22 4.35 -0.27 4.56
C GLU A 22 5.21 0.84 5.19
N ALA A 23 6.52 0.64 5.30
CA ALA A 23 7.45 1.67 5.77
C ALA A 23 7.41 2.93 4.89
N SER A 24 7.32 2.76 3.57
CA SER A 24 7.26 3.89 2.63
C SER A 24 5.94 4.67 2.63
N ILE A 25 4.87 4.09 3.20
CA ILE A 25 3.57 4.74 3.32
C ILE A 25 3.61 5.75 4.47
N THR A 26 4.16 5.37 5.64
CA THR A 26 4.20 6.22 6.83
C THR A 26 4.86 7.58 6.59
N SER A 27 5.98 7.62 5.86
CA SER A 27 6.70 8.88 5.58
C SER A 27 5.88 9.89 4.76
N ARG A 28 4.96 9.41 3.91
CA ARG A 28 4.12 10.27 3.05
C ARG A 28 2.96 10.90 3.79
N PHE A 29 2.48 10.22 4.82
CA PHE A 29 1.38 10.72 5.64
C PHE A 29 1.76 12.03 6.35
N SER A 30 3.00 12.14 6.83
CA SER A 30 3.53 13.38 7.42
C SER A 30 3.53 14.54 6.43
N VAL A 31 3.92 14.30 5.18
CA VAL A 31 3.92 15.31 4.12
C VAL A 31 2.50 15.79 3.80
N LEU A 32 1.53 14.86 3.73
CA LEU A 32 0.12 15.20 3.52
C LEU A 32 -0.44 16.08 4.64
N ILE A 33 -0.16 15.76 5.90
CA ILE A 33 -0.59 16.56 7.05
C ILE A 33 0.03 17.96 6.99
N ALA A 34 1.33 18.05 6.71
CA ALA A 34 2.03 19.34 6.62
C ALA A 34 1.44 20.22 5.51
N LEU A 35 1.17 19.65 4.32
CA LEU A 35 0.54 20.35 3.20
C LEU A 35 -0.87 20.83 3.54
N LEU A 36 -1.69 19.99 4.17
CA LEU A 36 -3.02 20.39 4.63
C LEU A 36 -2.94 21.53 5.63
N GLY A 37 -2.07 21.42 6.64
CA GLY A 37 -1.86 22.48 7.63
C GLY A 37 -1.44 23.81 7.01
N ALA A 38 -0.47 23.78 6.10
CA ALA A 38 -0.03 24.97 5.37
C ALA A 38 -1.15 25.58 4.52
N LEU A 39 -1.91 24.75 3.80
CA LEU A 39 -3.01 25.20 2.96
C LEU A 39 -4.15 25.83 3.79
N PHE A 40 -4.52 25.23 4.92
CA PHE A 40 -5.52 25.78 5.83
C PHE A 40 -5.06 27.07 6.50
N PHE A 41 -3.78 27.17 6.87
CA PHE A 41 -3.20 28.40 7.40
C PHE A 41 -3.32 29.54 6.39
N VAL A 42 -2.83 29.32 5.15
CA VAL A 42 -2.88 30.33 4.08
C VAL A 42 -4.33 30.73 3.79
N PHE A 43 -5.25 29.78 3.73
CA PHE A 43 -6.67 30.07 3.53
C PHE A 43 -7.25 30.95 4.64
N ARG A 44 -6.95 30.63 5.90
CA ARG A 44 -7.46 31.39 7.06
C ARG A 44 -6.96 32.84 7.04
N GLU A 45 -5.67 33.03 6.83
CA GLU A 45 -5.06 34.37 6.78
C GLU A 45 -5.62 35.17 5.60
N TYR A 46 -5.64 34.55 4.41
CA TYR A 46 -6.14 35.20 3.20
C TYR A 46 -7.62 35.60 3.33
N TYR A 47 -8.49 34.67 3.77
CA TYR A 47 -9.92 34.92 3.93
C TYR A 47 -10.23 36.06 4.90
N SER A 48 -9.42 36.23 5.96
CA SER A 48 -9.61 37.32 6.92
C SER A 48 -9.43 38.72 6.33
N GLY A 49 -8.66 38.84 5.24
CA GLY A 49 -8.40 40.12 4.56
C GLY A 49 -9.31 40.40 3.36
N ILE A 50 -10.17 39.47 2.94
CA ILE A 50 -11.02 39.65 1.76
C ILE A 50 -12.14 40.65 2.06
N ASN A 51 -12.26 41.69 1.22
CA ASN A 51 -13.45 42.54 1.18
C ASN A 51 -14.50 41.93 0.23
N VAL A 52 -15.54 41.33 0.80
CA VAL A 52 -16.62 40.65 0.06
C VAL A 52 -17.36 41.59 -0.91
N TYR A 53 -17.33 42.90 -0.66
CA TYR A 53 -17.96 43.91 -1.52
C TYR A 53 -17.08 44.36 -2.69
N ASN A 54 -15.80 43.94 -2.73
CA ASN A 54 -14.87 44.28 -3.81
C ASN A 54 -13.94 43.08 -4.12
N ILE A 55 -14.50 42.06 -4.76
CA ILE A 55 -13.77 40.85 -5.14
C ILE A 55 -12.86 41.15 -6.33
N SER A 56 -11.56 40.98 -6.13
CA SER A 56 -10.54 41.12 -7.16
C SER A 56 -10.40 39.84 -7.99
N ARG A 57 -9.76 39.95 -9.16
CA ARG A 57 -9.40 38.76 -9.97
C ARG A 57 -8.49 37.80 -9.20
N LEU A 58 -7.62 38.32 -8.34
CA LEU A 58 -6.71 37.51 -7.52
C LEU A 58 -7.47 36.65 -6.52
N ASP A 59 -8.58 37.15 -5.96
CA ASP A 59 -9.43 36.38 -5.04
C ASP A 59 -10.08 35.18 -5.74
N VAL A 60 -10.55 35.38 -6.97
CA VAL A 60 -11.11 34.29 -7.79
C VAL A 60 -10.03 33.25 -8.08
N PHE A 61 -8.83 33.68 -8.50
CA PHE A 61 -7.72 32.78 -8.77
C PHE A 61 -7.28 32.02 -7.51
N PHE A 62 -7.23 32.69 -6.35
CA PHE A 62 -6.91 32.07 -5.07
C PHE A 62 -7.92 30.96 -4.73
N VAL A 63 -9.22 31.25 -4.80
CA VAL A 63 -10.27 30.27 -4.50
C VAL A 63 -10.20 29.07 -5.44
N VAL A 64 -10.03 29.29 -6.75
CA VAL A 64 -9.90 28.21 -7.74
C VAL A 64 -8.68 27.34 -7.44
N SER A 65 -7.52 27.94 -7.16
CA SER A 65 -6.30 27.21 -6.82
C SER A 65 -6.40 26.49 -5.47
N PHE A 66 -7.10 27.07 -4.49
CA PHE A 66 -7.37 26.44 -3.20
C PHE A 66 -8.24 25.19 -3.39
N LEU A 67 -9.34 25.29 -4.14
CA LEU A 67 -10.21 24.16 -4.42
C LEU A 67 -9.50 23.07 -5.23
N ALA A 68 -8.70 23.46 -6.24
CA ALA A 68 -7.89 22.50 -6.99
C ALA A 68 -6.88 21.76 -6.10
N SER A 69 -6.20 22.50 -5.21
CA SER A 69 -5.30 21.91 -4.20
C SER A 69 -6.04 20.90 -3.31
N LEU A 70 -7.21 21.29 -2.80
CA LEU A 70 -8.01 20.45 -1.91
C LEU A 70 -8.46 19.16 -2.59
N VAL A 71 -8.91 19.23 -3.86
CA VAL A 71 -9.29 18.05 -4.65
C VAL A 71 -8.10 17.13 -4.85
N LEU A 72 -6.95 17.64 -5.29
CA LEU A 72 -5.76 16.82 -5.54
C LEU A 72 -5.24 16.14 -4.26
N ILE A 73 -5.20 16.88 -3.15
CA ILE A 73 -4.80 16.33 -1.85
C ILE A 73 -5.81 15.26 -1.40
N SER A 74 -7.11 15.51 -1.53
CA SER A 74 -8.15 14.54 -1.15
C SER A 74 -8.06 13.25 -1.97
N VAL A 75 -7.82 13.36 -3.28
CA VAL A 75 -7.59 12.19 -4.14
C VAL A 75 -6.31 11.46 -3.75
N SER A 76 -5.23 12.18 -3.43
CA SER A 76 -3.99 11.58 -2.92
C SER A 76 -4.23 10.78 -1.63
N VAL A 77 -5.00 11.35 -0.70
CA VAL A 77 -5.39 10.70 0.57
C VAL A 77 -6.25 9.47 0.31
N ALA A 78 -7.23 9.54 -0.60
CA ALA A 78 -8.08 8.40 -0.94
C ALA A 78 -7.25 7.22 -1.47
N TYR A 79 -6.31 7.48 -2.40
CA TYR A 79 -5.38 6.46 -2.87
C TYR A 79 -4.46 5.95 -1.77
N HIS A 80 -4.01 6.83 -0.86
CA HIS A 80 -3.18 6.46 0.28
C HIS A 80 -3.90 5.46 1.21
N ILE A 81 -5.11 5.81 1.66
CA ILE A 81 -5.96 4.96 2.51
C ILE A 81 -6.23 3.63 1.80
N SER A 82 -6.53 3.67 0.49
CA SER A 82 -6.76 2.46 -0.30
C SER A 82 -5.52 1.56 -0.41
N ALA A 83 -4.30 2.10 -0.29
CA ALA A 83 -3.07 1.31 -0.29
C ALA A 83 -2.82 0.65 1.08
N VAL A 84 -3.27 1.28 2.17
CA VAL A 84 -3.14 0.78 3.55
C VAL A 84 -4.13 -0.35 3.83
N TYR A 85 -5.43 -0.10 3.61
CA TYR A 85 -6.49 -0.96 4.15
C TYR A 85 -6.85 -2.19 3.31
N SER A 86 -6.46 -2.24 2.04
CA SER A 86 -7.21 -3.05 1.08
C SER A 86 -6.79 -4.51 0.91
N VAL A 87 -5.93 -5.08 1.77
CA VAL A 87 -5.28 -6.33 1.38
C VAL A 87 -4.94 -7.30 2.50
N HIS A 88 -5.57 -8.48 2.46
CA HIS A 88 -5.18 -9.67 3.20
C HIS A 88 -4.08 -10.43 2.47
N TYR A 89 -3.01 -10.77 3.19
CA TYR A 89 -1.94 -11.63 2.69
C TYR A 89 -2.29 -13.09 2.93
N SER A 90 -1.86 -13.94 2.01
CA SER A 90 -1.95 -15.38 2.15
C SER A 90 -0.77 -15.88 2.97
N PHE A 91 -1.07 -16.74 3.93
CA PHE A 91 -0.10 -17.40 4.79
C PHE A 91 -0.15 -18.90 4.51
N ILE A 92 1.00 -19.56 4.61
CA ILE A 92 1.02 -21.02 4.68
C ILE A 92 0.34 -21.51 5.97
N PRO A 93 -0.14 -22.77 6.01
CA PRO A 93 -0.65 -23.36 7.24
C PRO A 93 0.39 -23.31 8.36
N ASP A 94 -0.09 -23.23 9.60
CA ASP A 94 0.79 -23.24 10.76
C ASP A 94 1.51 -24.59 10.94
N SER A 95 2.52 -24.59 11.81
CA SER A 95 3.36 -25.77 12.05
C SER A 95 2.58 -26.97 12.57
N ASN A 96 1.54 -26.78 13.37
CA ASN A 96 0.73 -27.88 13.90
C ASN A 96 -0.13 -28.51 12.79
N ALA A 97 -0.73 -27.68 11.94
CA ALA A 97 -1.49 -28.14 10.77
C ALA A 97 -0.59 -28.94 9.81
N LEU A 98 0.62 -28.44 9.53
CA LEU A 98 1.60 -29.13 8.67
C LEU A 98 2.06 -30.46 9.28
N LEU A 99 2.30 -30.51 10.59
CA LEU A 99 2.69 -31.74 11.28
C LEU A 99 1.57 -32.78 11.27
N SER A 100 0.32 -32.36 11.48
CA SER A 100 -0.86 -33.23 11.41
C SER A 100 -1.04 -33.79 10.00
N TYR A 101 -0.98 -32.94 8.97
CA TYR A 101 -1.09 -33.36 7.58
C TYR A 101 0.01 -34.37 7.19
N ARG A 102 1.24 -34.15 7.64
CA ARG A 102 2.34 -35.12 7.43
C ARG A 102 2.05 -36.49 8.06
N ARG A 103 1.47 -36.52 9.26
CA ARG A 103 1.08 -37.79 9.92
C ARG A 103 -0.03 -38.49 9.15
N GLU A 104 -1.04 -37.75 8.73
CA GLU A 104 -2.15 -38.27 7.91
C GLU A 104 -1.64 -38.88 6.59
N LEU A 105 -0.68 -38.25 5.92
CA LEU A 105 -0.04 -38.81 4.72
C LEU A 105 0.69 -40.13 5.01
N ILE A 106 1.41 -40.23 6.14
CA ILE A 106 2.09 -41.47 6.53
C ILE A 106 1.06 -42.59 6.73
N ASP A 107 -0.03 -42.31 7.45
CA ASP A 107 -1.07 -43.29 7.73
C ASP A 107 -1.81 -43.70 6.46
N TYR A 108 -2.10 -42.75 5.56
CA TYR A 108 -2.66 -43.01 4.24
C TYR A 108 -1.78 -43.97 3.42
N HIS A 109 -0.47 -43.74 3.35
CA HIS A 109 0.44 -44.62 2.60
C HIS A 109 0.60 -46.01 3.24
N LYS A 110 0.56 -46.09 4.57
CA LYS A 110 0.56 -47.37 5.32
C LYS A 110 -0.68 -48.20 5.02
N GLN A 111 -1.87 -47.58 5.12
CA GLN A 111 -3.16 -48.26 4.89
C GLN A 111 -3.30 -48.76 3.45
N ASN A 112 -2.71 -48.06 2.48
CA ASN A 112 -2.76 -48.42 1.07
C ASN A 112 -1.61 -49.36 0.61
N GLY A 113 -0.93 -50.03 1.56
CA GLY A 113 0.08 -51.05 1.25
C GLY A 113 1.27 -50.56 0.43
N ARG A 114 1.59 -49.26 0.48
CA ARG A 114 2.68 -48.69 -0.32
C ARG A 114 4.03 -49.10 0.26
N SER A 115 4.96 -49.52 -0.60
CA SER A 115 6.36 -49.70 -0.21
C SER A 115 6.96 -48.36 0.27
N ASN A 116 7.65 -48.42 1.42
CA ASN A 116 8.29 -47.29 2.09
C ASN A 116 7.34 -46.07 2.28
N PRO A 117 6.28 -46.21 3.11
CA PRO A 117 5.21 -45.22 3.22
C PRO A 117 5.69 -43.86 3.72
N GLU A 118 6.69 -43.83 4.60
CA GLU A 118 7.28 -42.59 5.13
C GLU A 118 7.99 -41.78 4.04
N LYS A 119 8.75 -42.45 3.15
CA LYS A 119 9.42 -41.77 2.05
C LYS A 119 8.40 -41.14 1.09
N LYS A 120 7.32 -41.85 0.76
CA LYS A 120 6.25 -41.32 -0.10
C LYS A 120 5.49 -40.18 0.54
N ALA A 121 5.12 -40.33 1.82
CA ALA A 121 4.50 -39.25 2.59
C ALA A 121 5.36 -37.99 2.63
N ASN A 122 6.69 -38.13 2.79
CA ASN A 122 7.60 -36.98 2.76
C ASN A 122 7.68 -36.32 1.37
N LEU A 123 7.61 -37.09 0.27
CA LEU A 123 7.58 -36.54 -1.08
C LEU A 123 6.28 -35.75 -1.31
N ASP A 124 5.13 -36.35 -1.02
CA ASP A 124 3.82 -35.69 -1.18
C ASP A 124 3.70 -34.46 -0.26
N PHE A 125 4.26 -34.53 0.94
CA PHE A 125 4.34 -33.40 1.87
C PHE A 125 5.20 -32.26 1.30
N CYS A 126 6.37 -32.57 0.75
CA CYS A 126 7.24 -31.59 0.12
C CYS A 126 6.55 -30.93 -1.08
N ASP A 127 5.87 -31.72 -1.93
CA ASP A 127 5.13 -31.21 -3.09
C ASP A 127 3.98 -30.29 -2.65
N TYR A 128 3.21 -30.70 -1.64
CA TYR A 128 2.16 -29.88 -1.04
C TYR A 128 2.71 -28.55 -0.50
N LEU A 129 3.82 -28.60 0.26
CA LEU A 129 4.42 -27.41 0.85
C LEU A 129 4.98 -26.46 -0.21
N THR A 130 5.63 -27.02 -1.24
CA THR A 130 6.10 -26.24 -2.40
C THR A 130 4.94 -25.54 -3.11
N ASN A 131 3.83 -26.23 -3.35
CA ASN A 131 2.64 -25.63 -3.97
C ASN A 131 2.03 -24.55 -3.08
N SER A 132 1.96 -24.79 -1.77
CA SER A 132 1.46 -23.81 -0.79
C SER A 132 2.31 -22.52 -0.81
N TYR A 133 3.63 -22.65 -0.88
CA TYR A 133 4.53 -21.50 -1.03
C TYR A 133 4.30 -20.77 -2.36
N ALA A 134 4.22 -21.50 -3.47
CA ALA A 134 4.01 -20.92 -4.79
C ALA A 134 2.70 -20.14 -4.89
N GLU A 135 1.59 -20.73 -4.42
CA GLU A 135 0.27 -20.09 -4.40
C GLU A 135 0.25 -18.84 -3.51
N ALA A 136 0.78 -18.96 -2.30
CA ALA A 136 0.83 -17.83 -1.37
C ALA A 136 1.71 -16.70 -1.91
N ALA A 137 2.88 -17.04 -2.47
CA ALA A 137 3.78 -16.07 -3.11
C ALA A 137 3.09 -15.36 -4.28
N SER A 138 2.39 -16.08 -5.16
CA SER A 138 1.67 -15.49 -6.29
C SER A 138 0.60 -14.51 -5.82
N ARG A 139 -0.26 -14.93 -4.88
CA ARG A 139 -1.29 -14.06 -4.31
C ARG A 139 -0.68 -12.83 -3.65
N ASN A 140 0.37 -13.02 -2.84
CA ASN A 140 1.06 -11.93 -2.15
C ASN A 140 1.76 -10.96 -3.13
N GLY A 141 2.29 -11.46 -4.24
CA GLY A 141 2.86 -10.65 -5.31
C GLY A 141 1.83 -9.73 -5.97
N GLU A 142 0.65 -10.25 -6.32
CA GLU A 142 -0.46 -9.44 -6.84
C GLU A 142 -0.88 -8.35 -5.84
N LYS A 143 -0.96 -8.72 -4.56
CA LYS A 143 -1.27 -7.81 -3.46
C LYS A 143 -0.24 -6.68 -3.33
N ASN A 144 1.04 -7.02 -3.38
CA ASN A 144 2.14 -6.05 -3.39
C ASN A 144 2.09 -5.13 -4.62
N LEU A 145 1.78 -5.67 -5.81
CA LEU A 145 1.65 -4.88 -7.03
C LEU A 145 0.50 -3.86 -6.92
N MET A 146 -0.66 -4.29 -6.45
CA MET A 146 -1.82 -3.42 -6.23
C MET A 146 -1.51 -2.30 -5.21
N LYS A 147 -0.91 -2.64 -4.06
CA LYS A 147 -0.50 -1.65 -3.06
C LYS A 147 0.51 -0.67 -3.65
N SER A 148 1.52 -1.15 -4.37
CA SER A 148 2.54 -0.30 -5.00
C SER A 148 1.95 0.66 -6.04
N ALA A 149 1.01 0.19 -6.86
CA ALA A 149 0.34 1.02 -7.86
C ALA A 149 -0.50 2.14 -7.22
N ARG A 150 -1.31 1.82 -6.20
CA ARG A 150 -2.10 2.81 -5.45
C ARG A 150 -1.20 3.81 -4.73
N ARG A 151 -0.12 3.33 -4.13
CA ARG A 151 0.92 4.15 -3.52
C ARG A 151 1.55 5.11 -4.53
N HIS A 152 1.85 4.65 -5.74
CA HIS A 152 2.39 5.50 -6.79
C HIS A 152 1.39 6.57 -7.23
N LYS A 153 0.11 6.22 -7.44
CA LYS A 153 -0.96 7.19 -7.74
C LYS A 153 -1.11 8.24 -6.65
N SER A 154 -1.12 7.83 -5.38
CA SER A 154 -1.16 8.76 -4.24
C SER A 154 -0.02 9.79 -4.34
N LEU A 155 1.21 9.35 -4.64
CA LEU A 155 2.35 10.24 -4.81
C LEU A 155 2.20 11.18 -6.02
N GLN A 156 1.70 10.69 -7.16
CA GLN A 156 1.48 11.52 -8.34
C GLN A 156 0.52 12.68 -8.02
N PHE A 157 -0.62 12.40 -7.39
CA PHE A 157 -1.56 13.45 -6.98
C PHE A 157 -0.99 14.39 -5.92
N LEU A 158 -0.17 13.88 -5.00
CA LEU A 158 0.54 14.70 -4.03
C LEU A 158 1.51 15.67 -4.73
N VAL A 159 2.33 15.19 -5.66
CA VAL A 159 3.25 16.02 -6.46
C VAL A 159 2.47 17.06 -7.27
N PHE A 160 1.36 16.66 -7.92
CA PHE A 160 0.54 17.60 -8.66
C PHE A 160 -0.13 18.66 -7.78
N SER A 161 -0.40 18.36 -6.50
CA SER A 161 -0.97 19.35 -5.57
C SER A 161 0.00 20.49 -5.24
N PHE A 162 1.31 20.31 -5.39
CA PHE A 162 2.27 21.38 -5.13
C PHE A 162 2.06 22.59 -6.06
N PHE A 163 1.68 22.38 -7.33
CA PHE A 163 1.50 23.49 -8.27
C PHE A 163 0.42 24.49 -7.82
N PRO A 164 -0.84 24.09 -7.58
CA PRO A 164 -1.85 25.03 -7.11
C PRO A 164 -1.60 25.52 -5.68
N VAL A 165 -0.95 24.73 -4.80
CA VAL A 165 -0.57 25.19 -3.45
C VAL A 165 0.45 26.33 -3.53
N SER A 166 1.50 26.17 -4.33
CA SER A 166 2.50 27.22 -4.56
C SER A 166 1.86 28.47 -5.14
N PHE A 167 0.85 28.32 -6.00
CA PHE A 167 0.10 29.45 -6.54
C PHE A 167 -0.72 30.17 -5.45
N CYS A 168 -1.41 29.44 -4.57
CA CYS A 168 -2.11 30.03 -3.41
C CYS A 168 -1.16 30.81 -2.50
N VAL A 169 0.00 30.23 -2.18
CA VAL A 169 1.03 30.87 -1.36
C VAL A 169 1.55 32.13 -2.05
N GLY A 170 1.81 32.06 -3.37
CA GLY A 170 2.27 33.20 -4.16
C GLY A 170 1.28 34.37 -4.13
N ILE A 171 -0.01 34.09 -4.34
CA ILE A 171 -1.06 35.13 -4.27
C ILE A 171 -1.14 35.73 -2.86
N TYR A 172 -1.12 34.90 -1.82
CA TYR A 172 -1.13 35.36 -0.43
C TYR A 172 0.05 36.30 -0.12
N VAL A 173 1.26 35.93 -0.53
CA VAL A 173 2.46 36.78 -0.34
C VAL A 173 2.38 38.09 -1.11
N LEU A 174 1.75 38.10 -2.29
CA LEU A 174 1.57 39.32 -3.09
C LEU A 174 0.55 40.28 -2.49
N GLN A 175 -0.48 39.79 -1.81
CA GLN A 175 -1.48 40.63 -1.12
C GLN A 175 -1.06 41.05 0.30
N ALA A 176 -0.16 40.31 0.94
CA ALA A 176 0.38 40.67 2.25
C ALA A 176 1.42 41.82 2.21
N LYS A 177 1.78 42.31 1.02
CA LYS A 177 2.65 43.48 0.79
C LYS A 177 1.82 44.68 0.38
#